data_AF-A0A0B8Q4U9-F1
#
_entry.id   AF-A0A0B8Q4U9-F1
#
_cell.length_a   1.000
_cell.length_b   1.000
_cell.length_c   1.000
_cell.angle_alpha   90.00
_cell.angle_beta   90.00
_cell.angle_gamma   90.00
#
_symmetry.space_group_name_H-M   'P 1'
#
loop_
_entity.id
_entity.type
_entity.pdbx_description
1 polymer ?
#
loop_
_entity_poly.entity_id
_entity_poly.type
_entity_poly.pdbx_seq_one_letter_code
_entity_poly.pdbx_strand_id
1 'polypeptide(L)'
;MINSESLAVDKDSSISEMSAVQKAARSFLLGHLESLSWGALTITESFTASNESFQFGDEQALVNAEVEVNHPDFYARMLKGGSIAAAEAYIDGWWESPNLAAVMQVMAHNISKLDQMNGKMGLVNRA
;
A
#
# COMPACT_ATOMS: atom_id res chain seq x y z
N MET A 1 38.82 -25.81 -26.54
CA MET A 1 38.80 -24.91 -25.38
C MET A 1 38.17 -23.60 -25.80
N ILE A 2 36.90 -23.38 -25.43
CA ILE A 2 36.32 -22.11 -24.96
C ILE A 2 34.90 -22.43 -24.47
N ASN A 3 34.56 -21.84 -23.34
CA ASN A 3 33.68 -22.34 -22.28
C ASN A 3 32.18 -22.39 -22.60
N SER A 4 31.56 -23.44 -22.06
CA SER A 4 30.21 -23.42 -21.51
C SER A 4 30.20 -22.49 -20.30
N GLU A 5 29.56 -21.32 -20.38
CA GLU A 5 29.18 -20.56 -19.20
C GLU A 5 27.96 -19.67 -19.51
N SER A 6 26.82 -20.16 -19.04
CA SER A 6 25.79 -19.37 -18.35
C SER A 6 25.07 -18.26 -19.11
N LEU A 7 23.91 -18.62 -19.70
CA LEU A 7 22.76 -17.72 -19.76
C LEU A 7 22.08 -17.74 -18.38
N ALA A 8 22.66 -17.03 -17.41
CA ALA A 8 21.92 -16.63 -16.23
C ALA A 8 20.96 -15.52 -16.66
N VAL A 9 19.67 -15.84 -16.73
CA VAL A 9 18.60 -14.86 -16.80
C VAL A 9 18.76 -13.94 -15.60
N ASP A 10 19.13 -12.68 -15.84
CA ASP A 10 19.13 -11.61 -14.84
C ASP A 10 17.71 -11.50 -14.25
N LYS A 11 17.54 -12.04 -13.05
CA LYS A 11 16.29 -12.08 -12.29
C LYS A 11 16.32 -11.08 -11.13
N ASP A 12 17.07 -9.99 -11.28
CA ASP A 12 17.41 -9.06 -10.20
C ASP A 12 17.13 -7.57 -10.53
N SER A 13 16.30 -7.29 -11.53
CA SER A 13 16.12 -5.92 -12.08
C SER A 13 14.96 -5.11 -11.49
N SER A 14 14.27 -5.56 -10.45
CA SER A 14 13.01 -4.93 -9.99
C SER A 14 13.05 -4.28 -8.60
N ILE A 15 14.22 -4.06 -8.01
CA ILE A 15 14.34 -3.29 -6.76
C ILE A 15 14.63 -1.82 -7.13
N SER A 16 13.59 -0.99 -7.16
CA SER A 16 13.70 0.43 -7.53
C SER A 16 13.76 1.31 -6.27
N GLU A 17 14.74 2.22 -6.20
CA GLU A 17 14.72 3.28 -5.20
C GLU A 17 13.47 4.16 -5.39
N MET A 18 12.78 4.47 -4.29
CA MET A 18 11.62 5.36 -4.33
C MET A 18 12.04 6.82 -4.58
N SER A 19 11.31 7.48 -5.48
CA SER A 19 11.36 8.94 -5.68
C SER A 19 10.85 9.70 -4.45
N ALA A 20 11.18 10.99 -4.35
CA ALA A 20 10.73 11.85 -3.26
C ALA A 20 9.19 11.94 -3.16
N VAL A 21 8.49 11.94 -4.30
CA VAL A 21 7.03 11.99 -4.35
C VAL A 21 6.43 10.68 -3.81
N GLN A 22 6.97 9.54 -4.21
CA GLN A 22 6.55 8.23 -3.69
C GLN A 22 6.79 8.15 -2.18
N LYS A 23 7.97 8.60 -1.69
CA LYS A 23 8.28 8.62 -0.25
C LYS A 23 7.31 9.49 0.54
N ALA A 24 7.03 10.70 0.06
CA ALA A 24 6.07 11.60 0.71
C ALA A 24 4.65 11.02 0.73
N ALA A 25 4.19 10.45 -0.39
CA ALA A 25 2.89 9.80 -0.48
C ALA A 25 2.78 8.59 0.45
N ARG A 26 3.83 7.76 0.51
CA ARG A 26 3.93 6.63 1.44
C ARG A 26 3.82 7.09 2.88
N SER A 27 4.66 8.04 3.31
CA SER A 27 4.62 8.56 4.68
C SER A 27 3.26 9.11 5.06
N PHE A 28 2.59 9.83 4.15
CA PHE A 28 1.25 10.34 4.41
C PHE A 28 0.22 9.21 4.54
N LEU A 29 0.21 8.22 3.64
CA LEU A 29 -0.75 7.12 3.70
C LEU A 29 -0.53 6.26 4.96
N LEU A 30 0.72 5.89 5.26
CA LEU A 30 1.04 5.08 6.45
C LEU A 30 0.67 5.84 7.73
N GLY A 31 0.99 7.13 7.84
CA GLY A 31 0.57 7.94 8.97
C GLY A 31 -0.94 8.07 9.12
N HIS A 32 -1.69 8.03 8.01
CA HIS A 32 -3.16 8.03 8.06
C HIS A 32 -3.73 6.73 8.64
N LEU A 33 -3.10 5.60 8.35
CA LEU A 33 -3.49 4.30 8.86
C LEU A 33 -3.24 4.14 10.37
N GLU A 34 -2.41 4.99 10.99
CA GLU A 34 -2.28 5.05 12.46
C GLU A 34 -3.59 5.42 13.16
N SER A 35 -4.55 6.03 12.44
CA SER A 35 -5.88 6.35 12.98
C SER A 35 -6.88 5.18 13.00
N LEU A 36 -6.46 3.99 12.55
CA LEU A 36 -7.28 2.77 12.60
C LEU A 36 -7.67 2.47 14.06
N SER A 37 -8.93 2.09 14.23
CA SER A 37 -9.52 1.86 15.55
C SER A 37 -10.30 0.57 15.68
N TRP A 38 -10.42 -0.15 14.58
CA TRP A 38 -11.08 -1.43 14.54
C TRP A 38 -10.28 -2.34 13.61
N GLY A 39 -10.00 -3.56 14.08
CA GLY A 39 -9.17 -4.52 13.36
C GLY A 39 -7.67 -4.21 13.43
N ALA A 40 -6.90 -5.11 12.82
CA ALA A 40 -5.48 -4.92 12.50
C ALA A 40 -5.29 -4.88 10.99
N LEU A 41 -4.30 -4.12 10.55
CA LEU A 41 -3.82 -4.10 9.17
C LEU A 41 -2.30 -4.17 9.17
N THR A 42 -1.76 -5.15 8.45
CA THR A 42 -0.34 -5.26 8.15
C THR A 42 -0.11 -4.93 6.68
N ILE A 43 0.81 -4.01 6.41
CA ILE A 43 1.28 -3.68 5.06
C ILE A 43 2.71 -4.17 4.93
N THR A 44 2.98 -5.02 3.94
CA THR A 44 4.33 -5.46 3.57
C THR A 44 4.68 -4.88 2.22
N GLU A 45 5.88 -4.31 2.09
CA GLU A 45 6.39 -3.74 0.85
C GLU A 45 7.45 -4.67 0.26
N SER A 46 7.11 -5.34 -0.84
CA SER A 46 7.98 -6.32 -1.52
C SER A 46 8.71 -5.74 -2.73
N PHE A 47 8.65 -4.42 -2.92
CA PHE A 47 9.36 -3.69 -3.98
C PHE A 47 10.71 -3.10 -3.53
N THR A 48 11.07 -3.26 -2.25
CA THR A 48 12.35 -2.80 -1.69
C THR A 48 13.30 -3.98 -1.45
N ALA A 49 14.61 -3.73 -1.31
CA ALA A 49 15.59 -4.79 -1.10
C ALA A 49 15.42 -5.57 0.21
N SER A 50 14.81 -4.94 1.23
CA SER A 50 14.79 -5.46 2.59
C SER A 50 13.43 -5.99 3.04
N ASN A 51 12.39 -5.88 2.20
CA ASN A 51 10.98 -6.08 2.56
C ASN A 51 10.59 -5.35 3.85
N GLU A 52 9.94 -4.20 3.74
CA GLU A 52 9.50 -3.43 4.92
C GLU A 52 8.08 -3.83 5.33
N SER A 53 7.80 -3.92 6.63
CA SER A 53 6.46 -4.24 7.13
C SER A 53 6.00 -3.23 8.18
N PHE A 54 4.73 -2.84 8.08
CA PHE A 54 4.07 -1.84 8.92
C PHE A 54 2.78 -2.41 9.48
N GLN A 55 2.58 -2.27 10.78
CA GLN A 55 1.39 -2.78 11.45
C GLN A 55 0.59 -1.62 12.06
N PHE A 56 -0.72 -1.68 11.89
CA PHE A 56 -1.67 -0.66 12.29
C PHE A 56 -2.86 -1.28 13.00
N GLY A 57 -3.46 -0.53 13.94
CA GLY A 57 -4.61 -0.98 14.72
C GLY A 57 -4.20 -1.89 15.89
N ASP A 58 -5.08 -2.82 16.24
CA ASP A 58 -4.89 -3.75 17.37
C ASP A 58 -4.48 -5.13 16.85
N GLU A 59 -3.24 -5.55 17.11
CA GLU A 59 -2.70 -6.85 16.68
C GLU A 59 -3.50 -8.05 17.23
N GLN A 60 -4.22 -7.87 18.34
CA GLN A 60 -5.04 -8.89 18.97
C GLN A 60 -6.50 -8.87 18.48
N ALA A 61 -6.82 -8.00 17.52
CA ALA A 61 -8.15 -7.94 16.95
C ALA A 61 -8.53 -9.24 16.25
N LEU A 62 -9.82 -9.59 16.33
CA LEU A 62 -10.37 -10.78 15.68
C LEU A 62 -10.17 -10.77 14.15
N VAL A 63 -10.17 -9.57 13.55
CA VAL A 63 -9.93 -9.39 12.12
C VAL A 63 -8.56 -8.76 11.93
N ASN A 64 -7.66 -9.54 11.35
CA ASN A 64 -6.33 -9.12 10.93
C ASN A 64 -6.27 -9.17 9.40
N ALA A 65 -6.01 -8.02 8.79
CA ALA A 65 -5.92 -7.85 7.35
C ALA A 65 -4.46 -7.69 6.92
N GLU A 66 -4.12 -8.24 5.76
CA GLU A 66 -2.76 -8.17 5.22
C GLU A 66 -2.80 -7.59 3.81
N VAL A 67 -1.88 -6.68 3.51
CA VAL A 67 -1.70 -6.05 2.20
C VAL A 67 -0.23 -6.19 1.82
N GLU A 68 0.03 -6.72 0.65
CA GLU A 68 1.36 -6.74 0.05
C GLU A 68 1.41 -5.71 -1.07
N VAL A 69 2.28 -4.71 -0.95
CA VAL A 69 2.50 -3.69 -1.97
C VAL A 69 3.70 -4.12 -2.81
N ASN A 70 3.45 -4.27 -4.11
CA ASN A 70 4.40 -4.73 -5.10
C ASN A 70 4.94 -3.60 -5.97
N HIS A 71 4.35 -2.40 -5.90
CA HIS A 71 4.75 -1.27 -6.72
C HIS A 71 4.71 0.09 -5.98
N PRO A 72 5.81 0.87 -5.96
CA PRO A 72 5.89 2.10 -5.15
C PRO A 72 4.96 3.23 -5.63
N ASP A 73 4.53 3.23 -6.89
CA ASP A 73 3.55 4.22 -7.40
C ASP A 73 2.14 4.02 -6.83
N PHE A 74 1.87 2.90 -6.16
CA PHE A 74 0.60 2.65 -5.45
C PHE A 74 0.24 3.83 -4.54
N TYR A 75 1.17 4.28 -3.71
CA TYR A 75 0.93 5.36 -2.74
C TYR A 75 0.49 6.66 -3.41
N ALA A 76 1.24 7.12 -4.41
CA ALA A 76 0.94 8.36 -5.09
C ALA A 76 -0.37 8.28 -5.89
N ARG A 77 -0.68 7.12 -6.48
CA ARG A 77 -1.92 6.88 -7.22
C ARG A 77 -3.13 6.86 -6.29
N MET A 78 -3.03 6.16 -5.16
CA MET A 78 -4.09 6.10 -4.15
C MET A 78 -4.43 7.47 -3.59
N LEU A 79 -3.43 8.31 -3.25
CA LEU A 79 -3.70 9.65 -2.75
C LEU A 79 -4.37 10.57 -3.78
N LYS A 80 -4.10 10.38 -5.08
CA LYS A 80 -4.70 11.19 -6.15
C LYS A 80 -6.11 10.74 -6.53
N GLY A 81 -6.37 9.44 -6.58
CA GLY A 81 -7.64 8.89 -7.08
C GLY A 81 -8.50 8.19 -6.03
N GLY A 82 -8.09 8.20 -4.76
CA GLY A 82 -8.82 7.61 -3.65
C GLY A 82 -9.06 6.10 -3.79
N SER A 83 -10.24 5.66 -3.36
CA SER A 83 -10.62 4.24 -3.33
C SER A 83 -10.72 3.59 -4.72
N ILE A 84 -11.11 4.35 -5.75
CA ILE A 84 -11.17 3.85 -7.13
C ILE A 84 -9.76 3.54 -7.63
N ALA A 85 -8.83 4.48 -7.45
CA ALA A 85 -7.42 4.26 -7.79
C ALA A 85 -6.80 3.09 -7.03
N ALA A 86 -7.18 2.88 -5.76
CA ALA A 86 -6.73 1.73 -5.00
C ALA A 86 -7.28 0.41 -5.59
N ALA A 87 -8.53 0.37 -6.02
CA ALA A 87 -9.13 -0.82 -6.66
C ALA A 87 -8.51 -1.11 -8.03
N GLU A 88 -8.24 -0.09 -8.84
CA GLU A 88 -7.51 -0.27 -10.10
C GLU A 88 -6.09 -0.77 -9.87
N ALA A 89 -5.39 -0.24 -8.86
CA ALA A 89 -4.05 -0.69 -8.50
C ALA A 89 -4.02 -2.16 -8.04
N TYR A 90 -5.12 -2.66 -7.45
CA TYR A 90 -5.27 -4.09 -7.16
C TYR A 90 -5.37 -4.92 -8.43
N ILE A 91 -6.18 -4.47 -9.40
CA ILE A 91 -6.32 -5.13 -10.71
C ILE A 91 -5.00 -5.13 -11.47
N ASP A 92 -4.22 -4.05 -11.37
CA ASP A 92 -2.91 -3.88 -11.99
C ASP A 92 -1.79 -4.67 -11.26
N GLY A 93 -2.10 -5.35 -10.14
CA GLY A 93 -1.13 -6.13 -9.36
C GLY A 93 -0.13 -5.28 -8.56
N TRP A 94 -0.39 -4.00 -8.37
CA TRP A 94 0.49 -3.09 -7.61
C TRP A 94 0.39 -3.30 -6.11
N TRP A 95 -0.72 -3.89 -5.67
CA TRP A 95 -0.84 -4.47 -4.35
C TRP A 95 -1.79 -5.66 -4.40
N GLU A 96 -1.63 -6.57 -3.45
CA GLU A 96 -2.46 -7.74 -3.30
C GLU A 96 -2.72 -8.05 -1.83
N SER A 97 -3.54 -9.07 -1.57
CA SER A 97 -3.87 -9.49 -0.22
C SER A 97 -4.21 -10.97 -0.20
N PRO A 98 -3.73 -11.74 0.79
CA PRO A 98 -4.17 -13.12 0.99
C PRO A 98 -5.64 -13.22 1.39
N ASN A 99 -6.23 -12.14 1.93
CA ASN A 99 -7.64 -12.06 2.29
C ASN A 99 -8.18 -10.65 2.05
N LEU A 100 -8.52 -10.37 0.79
CA LEU A 100 -9.09 -9.08 0.39
C LEU A 100 -10.37 -8.74 1.17
N ALA A 101 -11.16 -9.73 1.56
CA ALA A 101 -12.37 -9.50 2.33
C ALA A 101 -12.07 -8.93 3.73
N ALA A 102 -11.00 -9.38 4.38
CA ALA A 102 -10.55 -8.82 5.67
C ALA A 102 -10.10 -7.37 5.51
N VAL A 103 -9.36 -7.05 4.44
CA VAL A 103 -8.97 -5.66 4.11
C VAL A 103 -10.23 -4.79 3.97
N MET A 104 -11.20 -5.23 3.17
CA MET A 104 -12.45 -4.48 2.97
C MET A 104 -13.24 -4.31 4.27
N GLN A 105 -13.26 -5.32 5.16
CA GLN A 105 -13.90 -5.21 6.47
C GLN A 105 -13.22 -4.15 7.35
N VAL A 106 -11.89 -4.18 7.46
CA VAL A 106 -11.13 -3.19 8.23
C VAL A 106 -11.37 -1.78 7.67
N MET A 107 -11.28 -1.60 6.36
CA MET A 107 -11.48 -0.29 5.73
C MET A 107 -12.92 0.23 5.90
N ALA A 108 -13.93 -0.63 5.75
CA ALA A 108 -15.33 -0.25 5.91
C ALA A 108 -15.67 0.19 7.34
N HIS A 109 -15.16 -0.52 8.37
CA HIS A 109 -15.38 -0.15 9.77
C HIS A 109 -14.67 1.15 10.16
N ASN A 110 -13.59 1.51 9.45
CA ASN A 110 -12.82 2.72 9.71
C ASN A 110 -13.11 3.87 8.73
N ILE A 111 -14.08 3.71 7.81
CA ILE A 111 -14.33 4.68 6.72
C ILE A 111 -14.56 6.10 7.22
N SER A 112 -15.32 6.28 8.31
CA SER A 112 -15.59 7.60 8.89
C SER A 112 -14.33 8.28 9.42
N LYS A 113 -13.38 7.53 9.98
CA LYS A 113 -12.12 8.09 10.50
C LYS A 113 -11.15 8.38 9.36
N LEU A 114 -11.08 7.46 8.42
CA LEU A 114 -10.25 7.62 7.23
C LEU A 114 -10.74 8.77 6.34
N ASP A 115 -12.04 9.09 6.35
CA ASP A 115 -12.63 10.18 5.56
C ASP A 115 -12.62 11.55 6.29
N GLN A 116 -12.63 11.58 7.63
CA GLN A 116 -12.56 12.82 8.42
C GLN A 116 -11.30 13.66 8.16
N MET A 117 -10.25 13.08 7.57
CA MET A 117 -9.05 13.81 7.13
C MET A 117 -9.10 14.27 5.66
N ASN A 118 -9.95 13.67 4.81
CA ASN A 118 -10.23 14.18 3.45
C ASN A 118 -10.98 15.53 3.49
N GLY A 119 -11.69 15.81 4.59
CA GLY A 119 -12.36 17.10 4.82
C GLY A 119 -11.41 18.31 4.85
N LYS A 120 -10.09 18.11 5.00
CA LYS A 120 -9.09 19.18 4.88
C LYS A 120 -8.52 19.36 3.46
N MET A 121 -8.76 18.41 2.55
CA MET A 121 -8.40 18.53 1.14
C MET A 121 -9.60 18.91 0.25
N GLY A 122 -10.83 18.76 0.75
CA GLY A 122 -12.07 19.09 0.03
C GLY A 122 -12.41 20.58 -0.12
N LEU A 123 -11.50 21.52 0.19
CA LEU A 123 -11.71 22.95 -0.06
C LEU A 123 -11.23 23.42 -1.45
N VAL A 124 -10.68 22.54 -2.28
CA VAL A 124 -10.33 22.87 -3.68
C VAL A 124 -11.28 22.24 -4.69
N ASN A 125 -12.60 22.33 -4.46
CA ASN A 125 -13.56 22.25 -5.57
C ASN A 125 -14.91 22.89 -5.23
N ARG A 126 -14.91 24.21 -4.97
CA ARG A 126 -16.10 25.06 -5.07
C ARG A 126 -15.69 26.44 -5.60
N ALA A 127 -15.57 26.56 -6.92
CA ALA A 127 -15.55 27.83 -7.66
C ALA A 127 -16.31 27.64 -8.96
#